data_AF-A0A0G4FZC6-F1
#
_entry.id   AF-A0A0G4FZC6-F1
#
_cell.length_a   1.000
_cell.length_b   1.000
_cell.length_c   1.000
_cell.angle_alpha   90.00
_cell.angle_beta   90.00
_cell.angle_gamma   90.00
#
_symmetry.space_group_name_H-M   'P 1'
#
loop_
_entity.id
_entity.type
_entity.pdbx_description
1 polymer ?
#
loop_
_entity_poly.entity_id
_entity_poly.type
_entity_poly.pdbx_seq_one_letter_code
_entity_poly.pdbx_strand_id
1 'polypeptide(L)'
;MYRCRIAHSCLLVGLLSSVALSKTDFDLALLKDLDPSSIDLKGLKGLEGLDGLKGLEGLGEFDLFSDKLGLLKGEKNKKKEVCDLPLPKLPKFDCPAPPPPCTVSNTRIGSFSTKNGDGCNLSPLAGVCRIEGDLEIEECLFEDLNVLSSLREVTGTIDLGKPFNLKNLDGFSGLVRVEGELSLDELPLVTQVAPPGFCNLELAGDLEIDNSGPENWGALELILLPNLRNITSAFGGEAGIEIDDFREPLKAILFPKLENVDNGIEIDDHVGLKLIYFPELVTQGQSDSADEDIEIDTNCDLEIIYFPKLELAREIEVDDNKNLKCVNFASLKRTTAVSSASGGPVGIDINDNLDLVDIRLDSLESISDGVGKVRLEIADNPSLKELSLPHLTSLTSSVDAVVLFSGNLALQHLSAPKLTTIAGGEGNPNAPSVLNMTDLPSLKKLDFPSLTTLDVPLLITQTQLQNLDAFSGVSMVAGGNSFLSIQHNTKLTSVEGLSNAVSAGVFLNAQICDNPSLSSLPASFSNLNAMGVVCDTSDPVCDCSF
;
A
#
# COMPACT_ATOMS: atom_id res chain seq x y z
N MET A 1 -7.15 10.85 7.36
CA MET A 1 -8.56 10.34 7.36
C MET A 1 -9.74 11.21 6.79
N TYR A 2 -10.13 12.40 7.32
CA TYR A 2 -11.44 13.05 6.96
C TYR A 2 -11.58 13.61 5.53
N ARG A 3 -10.50 13.99 4.82
CA ARG A 3 -10.63 14.75 3.55
C ARG A 3 -10.72 13.89 2.30
N CYS A 4 -10.01 12.77 2.22
CA CYS A 4 -10.22 11.80 1.15
C CYS A 4 -11.69 11.32 1.18
N ARG A 5 -12.27 11.15 2.38
CA ARG A 5 -13.69 10.87 2.57
C ARG A 5 -14.61 12.07 2.28
N ILE A 6 -14.33 13.30 2.71
CA ILE A 6 -15.23 14.45 2.42
C ILE A 6 -15.36 14.76 0.93
N ALA A 7 -14.28 14.67 0.15
CA ALA A 7 -14.37 14.84 -1.31
C ALA A 7 -15.30 13.80 -1.94
N HIS A 8 -15.35 12.59 -1.36
CA HIS A 8 -16.09 11.45 -1.91
C HIS A 8 -17.47 11.22 -1.30
N SER A 9 -17.71 11.50 -0.01
CA SER A 9 -19.05 11.49 0.59
C SER A 9 -19.94 12.52 -0.09
N CYS A 10 -19.40 13.65 -0.56
CA CYS A 10 -20.14 14.56 -1.44
C CYS A 10 -20.43 13.96 -2.83
N LEU A 11 -19.57 13.09 -3.36
CA LEU A 11 -19.76 12.43 -4.66
C LEU A 11 -20.74 11.24 -4.59
N LEU A 12 -20.60 10.37 -3.58
CA LEU A 12 -21.39 9.16 -3.38
C LEU A 12 -22.78 9.47 -2.80
N VAL A 13 -22.89 10.42 -1.85
CA VAL A 13 -24.20 10.95 -1.44
C VAL A 13 -24.84 11.71 -2.60
N GLY A 14 -24.06 12.36 -3.48
CA GLY A 14 -24.57 12.96 -4.71
C GLY A 14 -25.10 11.96 -5.74
N LEU A 15 -24.45 10.79 -5.89
CA LEU A 15 -24.85 9.73 -6.82
C LEU A 15 -26.00 8.86 -6.30
N LEU A 16 -26.06 8.59 -5.00
CA LEU A 16 -27.17 7.83 -4.40
C LEU A 16 -28.41 8.70 -4.10
N SER A 17 -28.25 10.02 -3.91
CA SER A 17 -29.40 10.94 -3.80
C SER A 17 -30.00 11.37 -5.15
N SER A 18 -29.32 11.11 -6.28
CA SER A 18 -29.84 11.46 -7.61
C SER A 18 -30.69 10.36 -8.28
N VAL A 19 -30.82 9.18 -7.66
CA VAL A 19 -31.76 8.12 -8.10
C VAL A 19 -33.09 8.15 -7.33
N ALA A 20 -33.21 8.97 -6.28
CA ALA A 20 -34.48 9.16 -5.57
C ALA A 20 -34.72 10.64 -5.22
N LEU A 21 -35.65 11.26 -5.97
CA LEU A 21 -36.40 12.50 -5.69
C LEU A 21 -36.03 13.78 -6.48
N SER A 22 -36.92 14.05 -7.45
CA SER A 22 -37.54 15.34 -7.75
C SER A 22 -36.93 16.25 -8.84
N LYS A 23 -37.74 16.40 -9.90
CA LYS A 23 -37.83 17.59 -10.73
C LYS A 23 -37.86 18.85 -9.85
N THR A 24 -36.83 19.69 -9.94
CA THR A 24 -37.00 21.14 -9.98
C THR A 24 -35.82 21.77 -10.71
N ASP A 25 -36.12 22.72 -11.59
CA ASP A 25 -35.18 23.46 -12.43
C ASP A 25 -34.19 24.25 -11.57
N PHE A 26 -32.89 23.95 -11.71
CA PHE A 26 -31.81 24.78 -11.17
C PHE A 26 -31.22 25.61 -12.32
N ASP A 27 -31.43 26.92 -12.25
CA ASP A 27 -31.14 27.87 -13.30
C ASP A 27 -29.63 28.21 -13.33
N LEU A 28 -28.89 27.52 -14.20
CA LEU A 28 -27.44 27.66 -14.42
C LEU A 28 -27.09 28.88 -15.31
N ALA A 29 -27.75 30.01 -15.07
CA ALA A 29 -27.66 31.21 -15.91
C ALA A 29 -26.60 32.24 -15.46
N LEU A 30 -25.90 32.04 -14.33
CA LEU A 30 -25.01 33.07 -13.76
C LEU A 30 -23.51 32.92 -14.07
N LEU A 31 -23.10 31.90 -14.86
CA LEU A 31 -21.68 31.61 -15.15
C LEU A 31 -21.28 31.78 -16.63
N LYS A 32 -22.18 32.31 -17.48
CA LYS A 32 -21.89 32.52 -18.92
C LYS A 32 -21.30 33.88 -19.27
N ASP A 33 -21.12 34.79 -18.31
CA ASP A 33 -20.67 36.16 -18.57
C ASP A 33 -19.22 36.46 -18.10
N LEU A 34 -18.47 35.46 -17.65
CA LEU A 34 -17.03 35.63 -17.42
C LEU A 34 -16.27 35.38 -18.71
N ASP A 35 -15.96 36.46 -19.43
CA ASP A 35 -15.05 36.46 -20.58
C ASP A 35 -13.59 36.50 -20.08
N PRO A 36 -12.83 35.39 -20.17
CA PRO A 36 -11.43 35.34 -19.76
C PRO A 36 -10.50 36.23 -20.60
N SER A 37 -11.00 36.84 -21.69
CA SER A 37 -10.23 37.82 -22.49
C SER A 37 -10.24 39.24 -21.91
N SER A 38 -10.97 39.50 -20.83
CA SER A 38 -11.07 40.82 -20.19
C SER A 38 -9.99 41.11 -19.13
N ILE A 39 -9.10 40.16 -18.83
CA ILE A 39 -7.94 40.40 -17.95
C ILE A 39 -6.79 40.99 -18.77
N ASP A 40 -6.77 42.33 -18.86
CA ASP A 40 -5.70 43.07 -19.50
C ASP A 40 -4.46 43.15 -18.60
N LEU A 41 -3.53 42.21 -18.77
CA LEU A 41 -2.23 42.20 -18.10
C LEU A 41 -1.24 43.24 -18.66
N LYS A 42 -1.62 44.07 -19.65
CA LYS A 42 -0.72 45.07 -20.25
C LYS A 42 -0.44 46.29 -19.37
N GLY A 43 -1.01 46.35 -18.16
CA GLY A 43 -0.77 47.40 -17.16
C GLY A 43 0.45 47.19 -16.26
N LEU A 44 1.11 46.03 -16.27
CA LEU A 44 2.27 45.74 -15.40
C LEU A 44 3.58 46.31 -15.97
N LYS A 45 3.67 47.63 -16.10
CA LYS A 45 4.91 48.37 -16.45
C LYS A 45 5.86 48.62 -15.26
N GLY A 46 5.75 47.82 -14.19
CA GLY A 46 6.50 48.02 -12.94
C GLY A 46 7.60 47.01 -12.64
N LEU A 47 7.88 46.06 -13.53
CA LEU A 47 8.85 44.97 -13.28
C LEU A 47 10.18 45.14 -14.05
N GLU A 48 10.48 46.35 -14.51
CA GLU A 48 11.82 46.71 -14.99
C GLU A 48 12.73 46.95 -13.78
N GLY A 49 13.29 45.88 -13.21
CA GLY A 49 14.18 45.96 -12.04
C GLY A 49 14.71 44.63 -11.48
N LEU A 50 14.28 43.48 -12.02
CA LEU A 50 14.72 42.15 -11.57
C LEU A 50 15.93 41.61 -12.35
N ASP A 51 16.88 42.48 -12.72
CA ASP A 51 18.15 42.08 -13.36
C ASP A 51 19.11 41.33 -12.40
N GLY A 52 18.75 41.17 -11.13
CA GLY A 52 19.54 40.51 -10.09
C GLY A 52 19.34 38.99 -9.95
N LEU A 53 18.43 38.36 -10.70
CA LEU A 53 18.11 36.92 -10.57
C LEU A 53 18.90 36.00 -11.51
N LYS A 54 19.94 36.52 -12.19
CA LYS A 54 20.82 35.74 -13.10
C LYS A 54 21.74 34.71 -12.41
N GLY A 55 21.57 34.47 -11.11
CA GLY A 55 22.35 33.49 -10.34
C GLY A 55 21.64 32.16 -10.04
N LEU A 56 20.35 32.04 -10.37
CA LEU A 56 19.54 30.85 -10.05
C LEU A 56 19.39 29.86 -11.22
N GLU A 57 19.95 30.17 -12.40
CA GLU A 57 19.89 29.31 -13.60
C GLU A 57 20.69 27.99 -13.49
N GLY A 58 21.31 27.71 -12.34
CA GLY A 58 22.10 26.50 -12.08
C GLY A 58 21.40 25.43 -11.22
N LEU A 59 20.33 25.77 -10.51
CA LEU A 59 19.48 24.80 -9.81
C LEU A 59 18.31 24.50 -10.72
N GLY A 60 18.52 23.64 -11.71
CA GLY A 60 17.43 23.15 -12.54
C GLY A 60 16.39 22.51 -11.62
N GLU A 61 15.14 22.99 -11.69
CA GLU A 61 14.00 22.30 -11.08
C GLU A 61 14.16 20.80 -11.36
N PHE A 62 14.30 20.02 -10.30
CA PHE A 62 14.32 18.58 -10.33
C PHE A 62 12.89 18.10 -10.60
N ASP A 63 12.33 18.53 -11.72
CA ASP A 63 10.95 18.26 -12.04
C ASP A 63 10.91 16.86 -12.68
N LEU A 64 11.00 15.86 -11.79
CA LEU A 64 10.71 14.44 -12.02
C LEU A 64 9.37 14.26 -12.75
N PHE A 65 8.48 15.25 -12.62
CA PHE A 65 7.15 15.26 -13.19
C PHE A 65 6.97 16.27 -14.33
N SER A 66 7.97 17.11 -14.64
CA SER A 66 8.01 17.91 -15.86
C SER A 66 8.12 17.02 -17.08
N ASP A 67 7.80 17.64 -18.20
CA ASP A 67 8.08 17.21 -19.56
C ASP A 67 9.46 16.58 -19.82
N LYS A 68 10.47 16.76 -18.95
CA LYS A 68 11.85 16.28 -19.17
C LYS A 68 12.16 14.88 -18.63
N LEU A 69 11.55 14.45 -17.52
CA LEU A 69 11.84 13.13 -16.93
C LEU A 69 10.89 12.03 -17.43
N GLY A 70 9.73 12.42 -17.99
CA GLY A 70 8.89 11.52 -18.78
C GLY A 70 8.27 10.35 -18.01
N LEU A 71 8.34 10.37 -16.67
CA LEU A 71 7.94 9.27 -15.81
C LEU A 71 6.48 8.86 -15.97
N LEU A 72 5.60 9.83 -16.29
CA LEU A 72 4.17 9.61 -16.49
C LEU A 72 3.67 10.09 -17.86
N LYS A 73 4.58 10.48 -18.79
CA LYS A 73 4.15 10.74 -20.16
C LYS A 73 3.93 9.41 -20.85
N GLY A 74 2.67 8.97 -20.85
CA GLY A 74 2.21 7.91 -21.72
C GLY A 74 2.58 8.24 -23.16
N GLU A 75 3.70 7.68 -23.64
CA GLU A 75 3.91 7.55 -25.07
C GLU A 75 2.64 6.91 -25.62
N LYS A 76 2.07 7.49 -26.67
CA LYS A 76 0.85 6.97 -27.35
C LYS A 76 1.08 5.60 -28.02
N ASN A 77 2.08 4.85 -27.58
CA ASN A 77 2.52 3.57 -28.10
C ASN A 77 1.78 2.43 -27.39
N LYS A 78 0.92 1.75 -28.16
CA LYS A 78 0.41 0.37 -28.01
C LYS A 78 0.25 -0.16 -26.58
N LYS A 79 -1.00 -0.27 -26.09
CA LYS A 79 -1.49 -1.14 -24.99
C LYS A 79 -0.38 -1.68 -24.06
N LYS A 80 0.41 -0.79 -23.45
CA LYS A 80 1.28 -1.20 -22.35
C LYS A 80 0.36 -1.36 -21.15
N GLU A 81 0.54 -2.44 -20.40
CA GLU A 81 -0.16 -2.63 -19.14
C GLU A 81 0.24 -1.49 -18.20
N VAL A 82 -0.64 -1.12 -17.28
CA VAL A 82 -0.43 0.05 -16.42
C VAL A 82 0.80 -0.15 -15.53
N CYS A 83 1.07 -1.39 -15.11
CA CYS A 83 2.29 -1.74 -14.39
C CYS A 83 3.55 -1.90 -15.26
N ASP A 84 3.45 -1.83 -16.60
CA ASP A 84 4.62 -1.86 -17.53
C ASP A 84 5.16 -0.47 -17.86
N LEU A 85 4.84 0.53 -17.03
CA LEU A 85 5.39 1.87 -17.22
C LEU A 85 6.92 1.80 -17.21
N PRO A 86 7.59 2.45 -18.19
CA PRO A 86 9.03 2.46 -18.25
C PRO A 86 9.55 3.06 -16.94
N LEU A 87 10.33 2.26 -16.21
CA LEU A 87 10.85 2.66 -14.92
C LEU A 87 11.55 4.02 -14.99
N PRO A 88 11.48 4.80 -13.91
CA PRO A 88 12.26 6.01 -13.81
C PRO A 88 13.71 5.72 -14.12
N LYS A 89 14.22 6.34 -15.19
CA LYS A 89 15.66 6.48 -15.37
C LYS A 89 16.11 7.50 -14.35
N LEU A 90 16.40 7.03 -13.15
CA LEU A 90 16.96 7.86 -12.11
C LEU A 90 18.24 8.49 -12.66
N PRO A 91 18.42 9.82 -12.52
CA PRO A 91 19.66 10.44 -12.93
C PRO A 91 20.81 9.80 -12.16
N LYS A 92 22.00 9.78 -12.78
CA LYS A 92 23.20 9.41 -12.02
C LYS A 92 23.41 10.50 -10.98
N PHE A 93 23.35 10.11 -9.71
CA PHE A 93 23.66 11.00 -8.61
C PHE A 93 25.16 10.95 -8.37
N ASP A 94 25.81 12.10 -8.52
CA ASP A 94 27.21 12.25 -8.15
C ASP A 94 27.28 12.42 -6.63
N CYS A 95 27.19 11.31 -5.88
CA CYS A 95 27.43 11.35 -4.44
C CYS A 95 28.88 11.80 -4.20
N PRO A 96 29.11 12.72 -3.24
CA PRO A 96 30.47 13.04 -2.84
C PRO A 96 31.15 11.76 -2.36
N ALA A 97 32.40 11.54 -2.77
CA ALA A 97 33.15 10.39 -2.29
C ALA A 97 33.12 10.37 -0.75
N PRO A 98 32.84 9.22 -0.11
CA PRO A 98 33.02 9.10 1.32
C PRO A 98 34.48 9.50 1.63
N PRO A 99 34.73 10.44 2.56
CA PRO A 99 36.09 10.76 2.98
C PRO A 99 36.70 9.55 3.72
N PRO A 100 37.98 9.65 4.10
CA PRO A 100 38.63 8.64 4.92
C PRO A 100 37.80 8.16 6.12
N PRO A 101 37.97 6.88 6.52
CA PRO A 101 37.35 6.30 7.70
C PRO A 101 37.61 7.12 8.97
N CYS A 102 36.70 7.02 9.92
CA CYS A 102 36.85 7.66 11.22
C CYS A 102 38.04 7.07 12.00
N THR A 103 38.62 7.92 12.85
CA THR A 103 39.75 7.62 13.73
C THR A 103 39.33 7.94 15.15
N VAL A 104 40.02 7.39 16.14
CA VAL A 104 39.73 7.72 17.56
C VAL A 104 39.83 9.23 17.83
N SER A 105 40.68 9.97 17.10
CA SER A 105 40.84 11.41 17.27
C SER A 105 39.67 12.27 16.77
N ASN A 106 38.79 11.73 15.93
CA ASN A 106 37.59 12.42 15.45
C ASN A 106 36.30 11.65 15.78
N THR A 107 36.36 10.81 16.81
CA THR A 107 35.18 10.21 17.45
C THR A 107 34.78 11.03 18.66
N ARG A 108 33.51 11.40 18.74
CA ARG A 108 32.88 11.92 19.95
C ARG A 108 32.25 10.76 20.72
N ILE A 109 32.63 10.61 21.98
CA ILE A 109 32.00 9.63 22.89
C ILE A 109 30.83 10.30 23.60
N GLY A 110 29.68 9.62 23.60
CA GLY A 110 28.43 10.09 24.18
C GLY A 110 27.62 10.97 23.23
N SER A 111 26.34 11.15 23.57
CA SER A 111 25.39 11.90 22.78
C SER A 111 25.74 13.39 22.68
N PHE A 112 25.21 14.05 21.65
CA PHE A 112 25.21 15.48 21.47
C PHE A 112 23.77 15.94 21.26
N SER A 113 23.35 16.94 22.02
CA SER A 113 22.01 17.54 21.90
C SER A 113 22.18 19.05 21.90
N THR A 114 21.49 19.74 20.99
CA THR A 114 21.41 21.21 20.97
C THR A 114 19.98 21.66 20.66
N LYS A 115 19.52 22.71 21.34
CA LYS A 115 18.19 23.29 21.14
C LYS A 115 18.13 24.81 21.29
N ASN A 116 17.03 25.45 20.90
CA ASN A 116 16.84 26.91 20.94
C ASN A 116 17.32 27.57 22.27
N GLY A 117 17.14 26.88 23.40
CA GLY A 117 17.54 27.36 24.72
C GLY A 117 19.04 27.34 25.04
N ASP A 118 19.87 26.55 24.34
CA ASP A 118 21.32 26.45 24.59
C ASP A 118 22.18 27.21 23.57
N GLY A 119 21.53 27.93 22.67
CA GLY A 119 22.18 28.78 21.68
C GLY A 119 22.47 28.08 20.36
N CYS A 120 21.97 26.86 20.13
CA CYS A 120 22.04 26.16 18.84
C CYS A 120 23.47 26.17 18.28
N ASN A 121 24.40 25.52 18.97
CA ASN A 121 25.82 25.59 18.63
C ASN A 121 26.40 24.25 18.22
N LEU A 122 26.53 24.02 16.90
CA LEU A 122 27.16 22.81 16.34
C LEU A 122 28.70 22.87 16.33
N SER A 123 29.35 23.96 16.75
CA SER A 123 30.82 24.07 16.71
C SER A 123 31.57 22.92 17.39
N PRO A 124 31.07 22.28 18.47
CA PRO A 124 31.73 21.12 19.08
C PRO A 124 31.79 19.89 18.17
N LEU A 125 30.99 19.85 17.11
CA LEU A 125 30.95 18.76 16.12
C LEU A 125 31.82 19.04 14.88
N ALA A 126 32.50 20.18 14.82
CA ALA A 126 33.36 20.52 13.69
C ALA A 126 34.49 19.49 13.52
N GLY A 127 34.47 18.78 12.38
CA GLY A 127 35.45 17.73 12.06
C GLY A 127 35.22 16.40 12.79
N VAL A 128 34.15 16.27 13.57
CA VAL A 128 33.73 14.99 14.14
C VAL A 128 33.25 14.09 13.00
N CYS A 129 33.78 12.88 12.97
CA CYS A 129 33.47 11.86 11.97
C CYS A 129 32.51 10.81 12.51
N ARG A 130 32.55 10.54 13.81
CA ARG A 130 31.69 9.54 14.45
C ARG A 130 31.16 10.04 15.77
N ILE A 131 29.90 9.76 16.06
CA ILE A 131 29.27 9.95 17.37
C ILE A 131 28.92 8.58 17.94
N GLU A 132 29.47 8.25 19.12
CA GLU A 132 29.10 7.07 19.89
C GLU A 132 27.99 7.41 20.89
N GLY A 133 26.77 7.52 20.38
CA GLY A 133 25.58 8.01 21.07
C GLY A 133 24.66 8.70 20.07
N ASP A 134 23.78 9.56 20.58
CA ASP A 134 22.73 10.22 19.80
C ASP A 134 23.17 11.60 19.30
N LEU A 135 22.52 12.07 18.25
CA LEU A 135 22.61 13.43 17.74
C LEU A 135 21.22 14.03 17.68
N GLU A 136 20.91 14.93 18.61
CA GLU A 136 19.62 15.62 18.70
C GLU A 136 19.80 17.10 18.34
N ILE A 137 18.98 17.61 17.42
CA ILE A 137 18.94 19.02 17.05
C ILE A 137 17.48 19.46 17.02
N GLU A 138 17.05 20.20 18.05
CA GLU A 138 15.65 20.56 18.23
C GLU A 138 15.41 22.08 18.18
N GLU A 139 14.36 22.53 17.49
CA GLU A 139 13.88 23.92 17.51
C GLU A 139 14.96 24.97 17.13
N CYS A 140 15.97 24.58 16.35
CA CYS A 140 17.11 25.43 16.05
C CYS A 140 16.98 26.21 14.74
N LEU A 141 17.38 27.49 14.73
CA LEU A 141 17.28 28.36 13.55
C LEU A 141 18.45 28.21 12.57
N PHE A 142 18.98 26.99 12.39
CA PHE A 142 20.06 26.72 11.45
C PHE A 142 19.60 26.92 10.01
N GLU A 143 20.40 27.60 9.18
CA GLU A 143 20.15 27.66 7.73
C GLU A 143 20.80 26.48 6.98
N ASP A 144 21.87 25.93 7.56
CA ASP A 144 22.63 24.80 7.02
C ASP A 144 23.28 23.97 8.14
N LEU A 145 23.64 22.73 7.80
CA LEU A 145 24.29 21.77 8.71
C LEU A 145 25.74 21.47 8.28
N ASN A 146 26.43 22.38 7.57
CA ASN A 146 27.74 22.09 6.96
C ASN A 146 28.83 21.71 7.96
N VAL A 147 28.68 22.08 9.24
CA VAL A 147 29.58 21.65 10.32
C VAL A 147 29.61 20.12 10.47
N LEU A 148 28.52 19.43 10.11
CA LEU A 148 28.36 17.98 10.16
C LEU A 148 28.90 17.26 8.91
N SER A 149 29.43 17.99 7.93
CA SER A 149 29.85 17.41 6.64
C SER A 149 30.95 16.35 6.75
N SER A 150 31.62 16.23 7.91
CA SER A 150 32.59 15.18 8.25
C SER A 150 31.98 13.93 8.91
N LEU A 151 30.72 13.98 9.38
CA LEU A 151 30.03 12.90 10.10
C LEU A 151 29.67 11.72 9.19
N ARG A 152 30.07 10.51 9.58
CA ARG A 152 29.92 9.24 8.84
C ARG A 152 29.07 8.23 9.56
N GLU A 153 29.17 8.21 10.87
CA GLU A 153 28.57 7.19 11.72
C GLU A 153 27.96 7.84 12.96
N VAL A 154 26.72 7.48 13.25
CA VAL A 154 26.06 7.71 14.54
C VAL A 154 25.61 6.35 15.05
N THR A 155 26.06 5.95 16.25
CA THR A 155 25.70 4.63 16.81
C THR A 155 24.36 4.63 17.56
N GLY A 156 23.83 5.81 17.86
CA GLY A 156 22.50 6.00 18.41
C GLY A 156 21.55 6.58 17.37
N THR A 157 20.62 7.40 17.85
CA THR A 157 19.60 8.07 17.03
C THR A 157 20.12 9.39 16.47
N ILE A 158 19.67 9.76 15.26
CA ILE A 158 19.70 11.13 14.78
C ILE A 158 18.28 11.67 14.81
N ASP A 159 18.05 12.70 15.60
CA ASP A 159 16.77 13.42 15.70
C ASP A 159 16.97 14.87 15.24
N LEU A 160 16.20 15.26 14.22
CA LEU A 160 16.18 16.58 13.62
C LEU A 160 14.78 17.19 13.68
N GLY A 161 14.29 17.49 14.89
CA GLY A 161 13.01 18.15 15.10
C GLY A 161 13.02 19.68 14.95
N LYS A 162 12.13 20.22 14.10
CA LYS A 162 11.80 21.67 14.05
C LYS A 162 12.93 22.66 13.76
N PRO A 163 13.99 22.39 12.96
CA PRO A 163 14.92 23.42 12.55
C PRO A 163 14.32 24.34 11.47
N PHE A 164 13.46 25.28 11.88
CA PHE A 164 12.57 26.06 11.01
C PHE A 164 13.22 26.83 9.85
N ASN A 165 14.53 27.08 9.88
CA ASN A 165 15.26 27.80 8.84
C ASN A 165 16.08 26.88 7.90
N LEU A 166 16.08 25.57 8.15
CA LEU A 166 16.94 24.64 7.45
C LEU A 166 16.43 24.41 6.02
N LYS A 167 17.25 24.73 5.02
CA LYS A 167 16.84 24.67 3.60
C LYS A 167 17.19 23.35 2.92
N ASN A 168 18.17 22.62 3.45
CA ASN A 168 18.66 21.36 2.89
C ASN A 168 19.37 20.53 3.96
N LEU A 169 19.65 19.28 3.61
CA LEU A 169 20.29 18.28 4.47
C LEU A 169 21.74 17.99 4.01
N ASP A 170 22.37 18.91 3.28
CA ASP A 170 23.69 18.74 2.67
C ASP A 170 24.80 18.47 3.70
N GLY A 171 24.60 18.92 4.94
CA GLY A 171 25.48 18.61 6.07
C GLY A 171 25.67 17.12 6.32
N PHE A 172 24.70 16.28 5.93
CA PHE A 172 24.77 14.82 6.04
C PHE A 172 25.27 14.13 4.78
N SER A 173 25.85 14.85 3.82
CA SER A 173 26.22 14.26 2.53
C SER A 173 27.23 13.12 2.62
N GLY A 174 28.01 13.06 3.70
CA GLY A 174 28.94 11.97 3.93
C GLY A 174 28.45 10.92 4.93
N LEU A 175 27.30 11.09 5.57
CA LEU A 175 26.75 10.11 6.50
C LEU A 175 26.54 8.78 5.79
N VAL A 176 27.08 7.70 6.37
CA VAL A 176 27.03 6.34 5.81
C VAL A 176 26.11 5.44 6.64
N ARG A 177 26.12 5.63 7.97
CA ARG A 177 25.42 4.75 8.89
C ARG A 177 24.81 5.50 10.06
N VAL A 178 23.57 5.16 10.37
CA VAL A 178 22.90 5.43 11.65
C VAL A 178 22.53 4.06 12.21
N GLU A 179 23.05 3.68 13.38
CA GLU A 179 22.69 2.37 13.96
C GLU A 179 21.31 2.41 14.61
N GLY A 180 20.89 3.56 15.15
CA GLY A 180 19.53 3.78 15.61
C GLY A 180 18.64 4.43 14.57
N GLU A 181 17.63 5.11 15.06
CA GLU A 181 16.63 5.79 14.25
C GLU A 181 17.19 7.05 13.59
N LEU A 182 16.77 7.31 12.35
CA LEU A 182 16.94 8.59 11.69
C LEU A 182 15.57 9.25 11.62
N SER A 183 15.29 10.17 12.53
CA SER A 183 14.05 10.91 12.62
C SER A 183 14.20 12.33 12.07
N LEU A 184 13.33 12.68 11.13
CA LEU A 184 13.22 14.01 10.51
C LEU A 184 11.83 14.57 10.78
N ASP A 185 11.70 15.42 11.81
CA ASP A 185 10.42 15.97 12.24
C ASP A 185 10.31 17.48 11.92
N GLU A 186 9.18 17.89 11.34
CA GLU A 186 8.81 19.29 11.09
C GLU A 186 9.94 20.14 10.44
N LEU A 187 10.29 19.85 9.17
CA LEU A 187 11.30 20.59 8.38
C LEU A 187 10.65 21.51 7.32
N PRO A 188 10.01 22.64 7.70
CA PRO A 188 9.11 23.40 6.82
C PRO A 188 9.75 23.99 5.56
N LEU A 189 11.07 24.23 5.56
CA LEU A 189 11.79 24.78 4.41
C LEU A 189 12.57 23.72 3.61
N VAL A 190 12.62 22.47 4.07
CA VAL A 190 13.28 21.38 3.34
C VAL A 190 12.32 20.88 2.26
N THR A 191 12.69 21.12 1.01
CA THR A 191 11.86 20.70 -0.13
C THR A 191 12.14 19.27 -0.57
N GLN A 192 13.29 18.71 -0.19
CA GLN A 192 13.74 17.39 -0.66
C GLN A 192 14.64 16.73 0.40
N VAL A 193 14.39 15.45 0.68
CA VAL A 193 15.34 14.55 1.34
C VAL A 193 16.06 13.79 0.22
N ALA A 194 17.06 14.43 -0.39
CA ALA A 194 17.70 13.95 -1.61
C ALA A 194 19.19 14.36 -1.66
N PRO A 195 19.98 13.78 -2.59
CA PRO A 195 21.36 14.18 -2.81
C PRO A 195 21.56 15.70 -2.98
N PRO A 196 22.64 16.26 -2.39
CA PRO A 196 23.76 15.55 -1.79
C PRO A 196 23.52 15.08 -0.34
N GLY A 197 22.50 15.59 0.36
CA GLY A 197 22.09 15.10 1.68
C GLY A 197 21.80 13.60 1.66
N PHE A 198 22.29 12.88 2.68
CA PHE A 198 22.15 11.42 2.83
C PHE A 198 22.54 10.58 1.58
N CYS A 199 23.27 11.15 0.62
CA CYS A 199 23.59 10.45 -0.63
C CYS A 199 24.38 9.17 -0.35
N ASN A 200 25.22 9.16 0.69
CA ASN A 200 26.05 8.02 1.07
C ASN A 200 25.43 7.13 2.16
N LEU A 201 24.21 7.41 2.63
CA LEU A 201 23.57 6.61 3.67
C LEU A 201 23.30 5.22 3.13
N GLU A 202 23.87 4.19 3.75
CA GLU A 202 23.75 2.78 3.36
C GLU A 202 22.92 1.97 4.36
N LEU A 203 22.91 2.38 5.63
CA LEU A 203 22.20 1.72 6.72
C LEU A 203 21.60 2.75 7.67
N ALA A 204 20.33 2.59 8.01
CA ALA A 204 19.70 3.19 9.18
C ALA A 204 19.11 2.09 10.07
N GLY A 205 18.90 2.37 11.35
CA GLY A 205 18.14 1.49 12.23
C GLY A 205 16.69 1.51 11.78
N ASP A 206 16.01 2.59 12.13
CA ASP A 206 14.67 2.95 11.64
C ASP A 206 14.76 4.28 10.87
N LEU A 207 13.78 4.57 10.02
CA LEU A 207 13.69 5.81 9.25
C LEU A 207 12.30 6.41 9.46
N GLU A 208 12.25 7.49 10.22
CA GLU A 208 11.03 8.26 10.47
C GLU A 208 11.15 9.61 9.78
N ILE A 209 10.17 9.94 8.95
CA ILE A 209 10.05 11.26 8.35
C ILE A 209 8.61 11.70 8.58
N ASP A 210 8.39 12.41 9.69
CA ASP A 210 7.06 12.77 10.16
C ASP A 210 6.74 14.27 9.93
N ASN A 211 5.46 14.51 9.73
CA ASN A 211 4.83 15.81 9.62
C ASN A 211 3.52 15.94 10.45
N SER A 212 3.37 15.17 11.52
CA SER A 212 2.19 15.21 12.42
C SER A 212 2.01 16.56 13.15
N GLY A 213 3.05 17.39 13.14
CA GLY A 213 3.13 18.72 13.71
C GLY A 213 2.11 19.77 13.24
N PRO A 214 1.81 20.80 14.07
CA PRO A 214 1.05 21.96 13.61
C PRO A 214 1.82 22.85 12.62
N GLU A 215 3.15 22.76 12.62
CA GLU A 215 4.06 23.53 11.77
C GLU A 215 4.49 22.68 10.56
N ASN A 216 3.50 22.33 9.73
CA ASN A 216 3.66 21.40 8.61
C ASN A 216 4.92 21.65 7.75
N TRP A 217 5.54 20.58 7.25
CA TRP A 217 6.42 20.54 6.07
C TRP A 217 5.67 21.14 4.89
N GLY A 218 5.87 22.44 4.68
CA GLY A 218 5.14 23.20 3.67
C GLY A 218 5.54 22.88 2.24
N ALA A 219 6.64 22.14 2.04
CA ALA A 219 7.34 22.13 0.77
C ALA A 219 8.02 20.80 0.39
N LEU A 220 7.90 19.72 1.18
CA LEU A 220 8.54 18.45 0.82
C LEU A 220 7.92 17.90 -0.47
N GLU A 221 8.74 17.68 -1.49
CA GLU A 221 8.30 17.15 -2.78
C GLU A 221 8.89 15.78 -3.11
N LEU A 222 10.01 15.41 -2.48
CA LEU A 222 10.76 14.23 -2.86
C LEU A 222 11.53 13.65 -1.67
N ILE A 223 11.38 12.34 -1.48
CA ILE A 223 12.27 11.52 -0.65
C ILE A 223 13.05 10.59 -1.59
N LEU A 224 14.37 10.68 -1.55
CA LEU A 224 15.28 9.92 -2.39
C LEU A 224 16.57 9.60 -1.63
N LEU A 225 16.72 8.33 -1.23
CA LEU A 225 17.92 7.81 -0.58
C LEU A 225 18.59 6.78 -1.51
N PRO A 226 19.48 7.21 -2.43
CA PRO A 226 19.90 6.40 -3.57
C PRO A 226 20.85 5.26 -3.23
N ASN A 227 21.43 5.27 -2.02
CA ASN A 227 22.38 4.25 -1.56
C ASN A 227 21.92 3.50 -0.31
N LEU A 228 20.75 3.83 0.25
CA LEU A 228 20.21 3.13 1.41
C LEU A 228 19.92 1.69 1.00
N ARG A 229 20.47 0.72 1.74
CA ARG A 229 20.38 -0.71 1.46
C ARG A 229 19.60 -1.46 2.53
N ASN A 230 19.76 -1.07 3.79
CA ASN A 230 19.15 -1.78 4.90
C ASN A 230 18.56 -0.80 5.91
N ILE A 231 17.37 -1.15 6.39
CA ILE A 231 16.75 -0.62 7.60
C ILE A 231 16.69 -1.79 8.58
N THR A 232 17.35 -1.65 9.73
CA THR A 232 17.56 -2.76 10.68
C THR A 232 16.98 -2.46 12.05
N SER A 233 16.27 -3.40 12.68
CA SER A 233 15.63 -3.19 13.97
C SER A 233 16.66 -3.15 15.12
N ALA A 234 17.26 -2.00 15.40
CA ALA A 234 18.26 -1.88 16.46
C ALA A 234 17.65 -1.63 17.84
N PHE A 235 16.44 -1.03 17.90
CA PHE A 235 15.86 -0.53 19.16
C PHE A 235 14.44 -0.99 19.47
N GLY A 236 13.88 -1.93 18.69
CA GLY A 236 12.52 -2.42 18.93
C GLY A 236 11.45 -1.35 18.71
N GLY A 237 11.73 -0.38 17.83
CA GLY A 237 10.70 0.49 17.27
C GLY A 237 9.65 -0.32 16.50
N GLU A 238 8.45 0.25 16.41
CA GLU A 238 7.28 -0.37 15.80
C GLU A 238 7.45 -0.34 14.26
N ALA A 239 7.75 0.82 13.69
CA ALA A 239 7.97 0.98 12.25
C ALA A 239 9.47 0.95 11.87
N GLY A 240 9.77 0.32 10.72
CA GLY A 240 11.11 0.38 10.13
C GLY A 240 11.27 1.61 9.24
N ILE A 241 10.27 1.83 8.38
CA ILE A 241 10.13 3.06 7.59
C ILE A 241 8.77 3.63 7.93
N GLU A 242 8.73 4.84 8.45
CA GLU A 242 7.52 5.59 8.76
C GLU A 242 7.62 6.93 8.04
N ILE A 243 6.67 7.20 7.16
CA ILE A 243 6.64 8.44 6.38
C ILE A 243 5.18 8.86 6.30
N ASP A 244 4.73 9.75 7.18
CA ASP A 244 3.29 10.01 7.35
C ASP A 244 2.92 11.50 7.40
N ASP A 245 1.62 11.77 7.24
CA ASP A 245 1.00 13.07 7.53
C ASP A 245 1.44 14.25 6.63
N PHE A 246 1.93 13.99 5.41
CA PHE A 246 2.29 15.07 4.47
C PHE A 246 1.07 15.61 3.71
N ARG A 247 0.70 16.84 4.03
CA ARG A 247 -0.43 17.56 3.42
C ARG A 247 -0.07 18.36 2.17
N GLU A 248 1.21 18.56 1.93
CA GLU A 248 1.80 19.32 0.81
C GLU A 248 2.54 18.32 -0.10
N PRO A 249 2.96 18.71 -1.33
CA PRO A 249 2.95 17.79 -2.46
C PRO A 249 4.19 16.89 -2.49
N LEU A 250 4.39 16.03 -1.50
CA LEU A 250 5.34 14.93 -1.59
C LEU A 250 4.94 14.13 -2.82
N LYS A 251 5.75 14.12 -3.89
CA LYS A 251 5.37 13.53 -5.18
C LYS A 251 5.86 12.09 -5.32
N ALA A 252 6.97 11.75 -4.68
CA ALA A 252 7.56 10.43 -4.77
C ALA A 252 8.45 10.08 -3.57
N ILE A 253 8.48 8.78 -3.28
CA ILE A 253 9.39 8.13 -2.33
C ILE A 253 10.21 7.10 -3.10
N LEU A 254 11.53 7.29 -3.14
CA LEU A 254 12.44 6.56 -4.02
C LEU A 254 13.61 5.94 -3.22
N PHE A 255 13.58 4.62 -3.03
CA PHE A 255 14.67 3.86 -2.42
C PHE A 255 15.24 2.82 -3.41
N PRO A 256 16.03 3.25 -4.40
CA PRO A 256 16.41 2.40 -5.54
C PRO A 256 17.38 1.26 -5.23
N LYS A 257 17.96 1.23 -4.03
CA LYS A 257 18.92 0.19 -3.61
C LYS A 257 18.54 -0.45 -2.27
N LEU A 258 17.38 -0.11 -1.71
CA LEU A 258 16.92 -0.71 -0.47
C LEU A 258 16.63 -2.18 -0.74
N GLU A 259 17.31 -3.06 -0.02
CA GLU A 259 17.28 -4.51 -0.19
C GLU A 259 16.49 -5.17 0.95
N ASN A 260 16.60 -4.67 2.18
CA ASN A 260 15.97 -5.26 3.36
C ASN A 260 15.40 -4.19 4.31
N VAL A 261 14.21 -4.46 4.85
CA VAL A 261 13.61 -3.72 5.97
C VAL A 261 13.22 -4.74 7.04
N ASP A 262 13.83 -4.67 8.22
CA ASP A 262 13.56 -5.66 9.28
C ASP A 262 12.16 -5.49 9.91
N ASN A 263 11.68 -4.26 10.05
CA ASN A 263 10.39 -3.87 10.65
C ASN A 263 9.32 -3.53 9.57
N GLY A 264 8.24 -2.84 9.96
CA GLY A 264 7.18 -2.35 9.08
C GLY A 264 7.62 -1.28 8.08
N ILE A 265 6.79 -1.06 7.06
CA ILE A 265 6.85 0.08 6.14
C ILE A 265 5.47 0.73 6.18
N GLU A 266 5.35 1.89 6.79
CA GLU A 266 4.13 2.69 6.92
C GLU A 266 4.28 3.96 6.07
N ILE A 267 3.32 4.19 5.15
CA ILE A 267 3.31 5.34 4.24
C ILE A 267 1.87 5.83 4.06
N ASP A 268 1.46 6.74 4.93
CA ASP A 268 0.05 7.03 5.14
C ASP A 268 -0.32 8.52 5.09
N ASP A 269 -1.59 8.76 4.74
CA ASP A 269 -2.25 10.07 4.82
C ASP A 269 -1.61 11.19 3.96
N HIS A 270 -0.98 10.83 2.83
CA HIS A 270 -0.34 11.78 1.91
C HIS A 270 -1.27 12.42 0.87
N VAL A 271 -0.97 13.69 0.56
CA VAL A 271 -1.54 14.41 -0.60
C VAL A 271 -0.44 14.71 -1.62
N GLY A 272 -0.70 14.43 -2.89
CA GLY A 272 0.24 14.66 -3.98
C GLY A 272 1.23 13.51 -4.25
N LEU A 273 1.32 12.51 -3.36
CA LEU A 273 2.19 11.33 -3.56
C LEU A 273 1.71 10.56 -4.76
N LYS A 274 2.58 10.26 -5.72
CA LYS A 274 2.21 9.54 -6.96
C LYS A 274 2.91 8.21 -7.11
N LEU A 275 4.07 8.04 -6.48
CA LEU A 275 4.96 6.93 -6.74
C LEU A 275 5.72 6.52 -5.48
N ILE A 276 5.61 5.24 -5.15
CA ILE A 276 6.49 4.56 -4.18
C ILE A 276 7.33 3.55 -4.96
N TYR A 277 8.65 3.66 -4.88
CA TYR A 277 9.59 2.97 -5.78
C TYR A 277 10.74 2.28 -5.04
N PHE A 278 10.55 1.00 -4.69
CA PHE A 278 11.53 0.14 -4.00
C PHE A 278 11.92 -1.06 -4.89
N PRO A 279 12.64 -0.84 -6.00
CA PRO A 279 12.89 -1.85 -7.03
C PRO A 279 13.78 -3.01 -6.59
N GLU A 280 14.59 -2.81 -5.55
CA GLU A 280 15.56 -3.78 -5.06
C GLU A 280 15.15 -4.41 -3.72
N LEU A 281 14.00 -4.03 -3.16
CA LEU A 281 13.54 -4.57 -1.87
C LEU A 281 13.24 -6.05 -2.06
N VAL A 282 13.90 -6.91 -1.28
CA VAL A 282 13.78 -8.37 -1.35
C VAL A 282 12.96 -8.89 -0.17
N THR A 283 13.21 -8.38 1.04
CA THR A 283 12.54 -8.85 2.25
C THR A 283 12.04 -7.71 3.12
N GLN A 284 10.87 -7.90 3.71
CA GLN A 284 10.28 -7.07 4.76
C GLN A 284 9.81 -7.96 5.92
N GLY A 285 9.83 -7.45 7.16
CA GLY A 285 9.22 -8.09 8.35
C GLY A 285 10.00 -9.30 8.86
N GLN A 286 11.28 -9.10 9.22
CA GLN A 286 12.14 -10.12 9.84
C GLN A 286 12.23 -10.02 11.37
N SER A 287 11.64 -8.98 11.97
CA SER A 287 11.60 -8.76 13.42
C SER A 287 10.45 -9.57 14.07
N ASP A 288 10.28 -9.47 15.40
CA ASP A 288 9.18 -10.09 16.15
C ASP A 288 8.12 -9.06 16.64
N SER A 289 8.17 -7.79 16.21
CA SER A 289 7.20 -6.74 16.55
C SER A 289 5.82 -7.02 15.94
N ALA A 290 4.78 -6.39 16.49
CA ALA A 290 3.40 -6.63 16.05
C ALA A 290 3.09 -5.93 14.72
N ASP A 291 3.67 -4.75 14.54
CA ASP A 291 3.37 -3.76 13.48
C ASP A 291 4.45 -3.84 12.38
N GLU A 292 4.50 -5.00 11.73
CA GLU A 292 5.49 -5.32 10.68
C GLU A 292 4.85 -5.56 9.33
N ASP A 293 3.82 -4.80 9.04
CA ASP A 293 3.16 -4.72 7.74
C ASP A 293 3.93 -3.82 6.80
N ILE A 294 3.67 -4.02 5.51
CA ILE A 294 3.74 -2.95 4.54
C ILE A 294 2.35 -2.32 4.52
N GLU A 295 2.16 -1.20 5.23
CA GLU A 295 0.93 -0.41 5.30
C GLU A 295 1.08 0.82 4.39
N ILE A 296 0.18 0.99 3.44
CA ILE A 296 0.20 2.09 2.48
C ILE A 296 -1.22 2.59 2.29
N ASP A 297 -1.63 3.54 3.11
CA ASP A 297 -3.03 3.87 3.29
C ASP A 297 -3.36 5.36 3.09
N THR A 298 -4.55 5.62 2.57
CA THR A 298 -5.10 6.98 2.46
C THR A 298 -4.24 7.96 1.61
N ASN A 299 -3.44 7.46 0.67
CA ASN A 299 -2.64 8.30 -0.23
C ASN A 299 -3.46 8.76 -1.44
N CYS A 300 -4.15 9.90 -1.31
CA CYS A 300 -5.20 10.30 -2.25
C CYS A 300 -4.76 10.41 -3.72
N ASP A 301 -3.48 10.75 -3.98
CA ASP A 301 -2.93 10.93 -5.33
C ASP A 301 -2.03 9.77 -5.81
N LEU A 302 -1.82 8.75 -4.97
CA LEU A 302 -0.88 7.67 -5.25
C LEU A 302 -1.33 6.93 -6.50
N GLU A 303 -0.45 6.77 -7.48
CA GLU A 303 -0.79 6.11 -8.75
C GLU A 303 -0.14 4.72 -8.85
N ILE A 304 1.04 4.52 -8.25
CA ILE A 304 1.87 3.34 -8.45
C ILE A 304 2.62 2.95 -7.17
N ILE A 305 2.50 1.67 -6.78
CA ILE A 305 3.37 0.99 -5.82
C ILE A 305 4.23 -0.02 -6.58
N TYR A 306 5.57 0.06 -6.45
CA TYR A 306 6.49 -0.69 -7.32
C TYR A 306 7.60 -1.43 -6.56
N PHE A 307 7.32 -2.64 -6.05
CA PHE A 307 8.27 -3.52 -5.33
C PHE A 307 8.47 -4.85 -6.10
N PRO A 308 9.01 -4.81 -7.33
CA PRO A 308 9.07 -5.96 -8.24
C PRO A 308 9.96 -7.12 -7.77
N LYS A 309 10.87 -6.89 -6.81
CA LYS A 309 11.81 -7.90 -6.29
C LYS A 309 11.46 -8.38 -4.89
N LEU A 310 10.39 -7.85 -4.29
CA LEU A 310 9.95 -8.27 -2.96
C LEU A 310 9.60 -9.75 -3.06
N GLU A 311 10.32 -10.60 -2.35
CA GLU A 311 10.10 -12.05 -2.34
C GLU A 311 9.36 -12.50 -1.07
N LEU A 312 9.53 -11.75 0.01
CA LEU A 312 9.04 -12.05 1.35
C LEU A 312 8.55 -10.77 2.03
N ALA A 313 7.33 -10.81 2.51
CA ALA A 313 6.77 -9.83 3.44
C ALA A 313 6.04 -10.57 4.55
N ARG A 314 5.78 -9.91 5.68
CA ARG A 314 4.93 -10.51 6.71
C ARG A 314 3.46 -10.29 6.39
N GLU A 315 3.07 -9.03 6.26
CA GLU A 315 1.74 -8.58 5.89
C GLU A 315 1.85 -7.41 4.91
N ILE A 316 0.85 -7.27 4.05
CA ILE A 316 0.74 -6.18 3.09
C ILE A 316 -0.68 -5.65 3.17
N GLU A 317 -0.84 -4.39 3.53
CA GLU A 317 -2.07 -3.64 3.56
C GLU A 317 -1.95 -2.42 2.61
N VAL A 318 -2.90 -2.31 1.68
CA VAL A 318 -2.97 -1.21 0.72
C VAL A 318 -4.42 -0.74 0.63
N ASP A 319 -4.78 0.26 1.41
CA ASP A 319 -6.16 0.72 1.58
C ASP A 319 -6.39 2.21 1.23
N ASP A 320 -7.61 2.54 0.81
CA ASP A 320 -8.10 3.91 0.64
C ASP A 320 -7.26 4.81 -0.34
N ASN A 321 -6.45 4.22 -1.25
CA ASN A 321 -5.64 4.94 -2.25
C ASN A 321 -6.40 5.16 -3.57
N LYS A 322 -7.23 6.21 -3.60
CA LYS A 322 -8.26 6.40 -4.65
C LYS A 322 -7.74 6.46 -6.08
N ASN A 323 -6.58 7.05 -6.28
CA ASN A 323 -5.98 7.23 -7.61
C ASN A 323 -4.99 6.09 -7.96
N LEU A 324 -4.85 5.07 -7.09
CA LEU A 324 -3.90 3.98 -7.27
C LEU A 324 -4.33 3.15 -8.47
N LYS A 325 -3.43 2.94 -9.43
CA LYS A 325 -3.74 2.21 -10.67
C LYS A 325 -3.00 0.89 -10.76
N CYS A 326 -1.86 0.77 -10.09
CA CYS A 326 -0.98 -0.38 -10.19
C CYS A 326 -0.34 -0.71 -8.84
N VAL A 327 -0.41 -1.98 -8.47
CA VAL A 327 0.38 -2.60 -7.40
C VAL A 327 1.27 -3.67 -8.02
N ASN A 328 2.60 -3.51 -7.92
CA ASN A 328 3.54 -4.48 -8.46
C ASN A 328 4.37 -5.18 -7.38
N PHE A 329 3.93 -6.40 -7.04
CA PHE A 329 4.62 -7.37 -6.18
C PHE A 329 4.95 -8.66 -6.95
N ALA A 330 5.34 -8.55 -8.22
CA ALA A 330 5.45 -9.70 -9.13
C ALA A 330 6.39 -10.82 -8.64
N SER A 331 7.39 -10.53 -7.82
CA SER A 331 8.30 -11.53 -7.26
C SER A 331 7.89 -12.06 -5.88
N LEU A 332 6.79 -11.57 -5.29
CA LEU A 332 6.37 -11.97 -3.94
C LEU A 332 6.05 -13.46 -3.97
N LYS A 333 6.80 -14.26 -3.21
CA LYS A 333 6.63 -15.72 -3.18
C LYS A 333 5.72 -16.14 -2.05
N ARG A 334 5.82 -15.47 -0.91
CA ARG A 334 5.04 -15.81 0.28
C ARG A 334 4.90 -14.63 1.23
N THR A 335 3.82 -14.66 1.99
CA THR A 335 3.72 -13.93 3.26
C THR A 335 3.99 -14.90 4.40
N THR A 336 4.72 -14.47 5.43
CA THR A 336 5.10 -15.35 6.56
C THR A 336 4.69 -14.78 7.89
N ALA A 337 4.13 -15.64 8.74
CA ALA A 337 4.03 -15.34 10.16
C ALA A 337 5.43 -15.40 10.78
N VAL A 338 5.90 -14.29 11.34
CA VAL A 338 6.93 -14.40 12.38
C VAL A 338 6.23 -14.95 13.62
N SER A 339 6.93 -15.72 14.44
CA SER A 339 6.38 -16.48 15.58
C SER A 339 5.79 -15.63 16.72
N SER A 340 5.43 -14.38 16.46
CA SER A 340 4.98 -13.43 17.45
C SER A 340 3.69 -13.90 18.11
N ALA A 341 3.71 -13.90 19.44
CA ALA A 341 2.58 -14.31 20.26
C ALA A 341 1.35 -13.37 20.11
N SER A 342 1.51 -12.24 19.40
CA SER A 342 0.46 -11.24 19.18
C SER A 342 -0.64 -11.72 18.24
N GLY A 343 -0.39 -12.75 17.40
CA GLY A 343 -1.44 -13.40 16.61
C GLY A 343 -2.13 -12.47 15.62
N GLY A 344 -1.41 -11.46 15.13
CA GLY A 344 -1.86 -10.60 14.04
C GLY A 344 -2.19 -11.39 12.78
N PRO A 345 -2.96 -10.80 11.86
CA PRO A 345 -3.10 -11.36 10.53
C PRO A 345 -1.73 -11.42 9.81
N VAL A 346 -1.70 -12.28 8.80
CA VAL A 346 -0.56 -12.49 7.90
C VAL A 346 -1.18 -12.65 6.54
N GLY A 347 -0.89 -11.73 5.64
CA GLY A 347 -1.74 -11.67 4.48
C GLY A 347 -1.40 -10.60 3.48
N ILE A 348 -2.30 -10.52 2.52
CA ILE A 348 -2.35 -9.48 1.53
C ILE A 348 -3.77 -8.93 1.61
N ASP A 349 -3.87 -7.64 1.93
CA ASP A 349 -5.08 -6.86 2.01
C ASP A 349 -4.95 -5.68 1.03
N ILE A 350 -5.82 -5.60 0.02
CA ILE A 350 -5.79 -4.54 -0.99
C ILE A 350 -7.23 -4.06 -1.21
N ASN A 351 -7.60 -2.97 -0.55
CA ASN A 351 -8.97 -2.50 -0.42
C ASN A 351 -9.18 -1.03 -0.82
N ASP A 352 -10.43 -0.67 -1.14
CA ASP A 352 -10.88 0.70 -1.42
C ASP A 352 -10.04 1.51 -2.43
N ASN A 353 -9.31 0.85 -3.34
CA ASN A 353 -8.51 1.49 -4.37
C ASN A 353 -9.33 1.68 -5.66
N LEU A 354 -10.11 2.76 -5.70
CA LEU A 354 -11.12 3.07 -6.74
C LEU A 354 -10.61 2.92 -8.19
N ASP A 355 -9.42 3.44 -8.49
CA ASP A 355 -8.83 3.44 -9.83
C ASP A 355 -7.91 2.23 -10.10
N LEU A 356 -7.84 1.26 -9.18
CA LEU A 356 -6.92 0.13 -9.28
C LEU A 356 -7.32 -0.80 -10.41
N VAL A 357 -6.44 -0.95 -11.40
CA VAL A 357 -6.72 -1.76 -12.61
C VAL A 357 -5.84 -3.00 -12.73
N ASP A 358 -4.71 -3.05 -12.02
CA ASP A 358 -3.71 -4.11 -12.15
C ASP A 358 -3.03 -4.40 -10.81
N ILE A 359 -3.00 -5.68 -10.43
CA ILE A 359 -2.29 -6.22 -9.26
C ILE A 359 -1.41 -7.36 -9.76
N ARG A 360 -0.09 -7.23 -9.60
CA ARG A 360 0.87 -8.26 -10.01
C ARG A 360 1.36 -9.05 -8.81
N LEU A 361 0.93 -10.31 -8.75
CA LEU A 361 1.32 -11.31 -7.75
C LEU A 361 1.81 -12.59 -8.46
N ASP A 362 2.60 -12.39 -9.52
CA ASP A 362 2.94 -13.43 -10.48
C ASP A 362 3.64 -14.64 -9.86
N SER A 363 4.48 -14.41 -8.84
CA SER A 363 5.28 -15.46 -8.20
C SER A 363 4.69 -15.97 -6.89
N LEU A 364 3.50 -15.52 -6.47
CA LEU A 364 2.94 -15.88 -5.17
C LEU A 364 2.65 -17.38 -5.11
N GLU A 365 3.33 -18.10 -4.22
CA GLU A 365 3.25 -19.56 -4.08
C GLU A 365 2.36 -19.99 -2.91
N SER A 366 2.36 -19.23 -1.82
CA SER A 366 1.60 -19.52 -0.59
C SER A 366 1.35 -18.27 0.24
N ILE A 367 0.23 -18.20 0.96
CA ILE A 367 0.00 -17.21 2.02
C ILE A 367 -0.04 -18.01 3.34
N SER A 368 1.02 -17.85 4.13
CA SER A 368 1.38 -18.54 5.38
C SER A 368 1.59 -20.07 5.34
N ASP A 369 2.61 -20.51 6.08
CA ASP A 369 2.88 -21.87 6.55
C ASP A 369 2.93 -21.97 8.10
N GLY A 370 2.47 -20.91 8.79
CA GLY A 370 2.74 -20.66 10.20
C GLY A 370 1.52 -20.61 11.13
N VAL A 371 1.78 -20.18 12.37
CA VAL A 371 0.78 -19.99 13.42
C VAL A 371 0.26 -18.56 13.32
N GLY A 372 -1.00 -18.38 12.94
CA GLY A 372 -1.60 -17.04 12.81
C GLY A 372 -2.82 -17.03 11.90
N LYS A 373 -3.51 -15.90 11.83
CA LYS A 373 -4.61 -15.71 10.87
C LYS A 373 -4.00 -15.46 9.49
N VAL A 374 -4.59 -16.05 8.47
CA VAL A 374 -4.18 -15.91 7.08
C VAL A 374 -5.23 -15.11 6.35
N ARG A 375 -4.82 -14.04 5.68
CA ARG A 375 -5.73 -13.18 4.93
C ARG A 375 -5.28 -13.04 3.48
N LEU A 376 -6.17 -13.30 2.54
CA LEU A 376 -6.09 -12.83 1.17
C LEU A 376 -7.37 -12.06 0.89
N GLU A 377 -7.31 -10.76 1.07
CA GLU A 377 -8.44 -9.86 0.94
C GLU A 377 -8.16 -8.87 -0.19
N ILE A 378 -9.03 -8.90 -1.20
CA ILE A 378 -9.01 -7.97 -2.32
C ILE A 378 -10.44 -7.47 -2.44
N ALA A 379 -10.75 -6.33 -1.82
CA ALA A 379 -12.10 -5.79 -1.74
C ALA A 379 -12.22 -4.39 -2.35
N ASP A 380 -13.42 -4.03 -2.82
CA ASP A 380 -13.75 -2.65 -3.16
C ASP A 380 -12.79 -1.95 -4.15
N ASN A 381 -12.23 -2.71 -5.10
CA ASN A 381 -11.45 -2.21 -6.23
C ASN A 381 -12.30 -2.25 -7.52
N PRO A 382 -13.26 -1.34 -7.71
CA PRO A 382 -14.27 -1.43 -8.77
C PRO A 382 -13.71 -1.33 -10.19
N SER A 383 -12.47 -0.88 -10.37
CA SER A 383 -11.78 -0.79 -11.67
C SER A 383 -11.02 -2.07 -12.05
N LEU A 384 -10.78 -2.98 -11.10
CA LEU A 384 -10.01 -4.21 -11.29
C LEU A 384 -10.79 -5.18 -12.19
N LYS A 385 -10.18 -5.63 -13.29
CA LYS A 385 -10.86 -6.49 -14.29
C LYS A 385 -10.45 -7.94 -14.24
N GLU A 386 -9.20 -8.21 -13.91
CA GLU A 386 -8.64 -9.55 -13.88
C GLU A 386 -7.73 -9.66 -12.67
N LEU A 387 -7.76 -10.80 -12.00
CA LEU A 387 -6.81 -11.16 -10.95
C LEU A 387 -6.27 -12.56 -11.24
N SER A 388 -4.95 -12.68 -11.33
CA SER A 388 -4.26 -13.92 -11.68
C SER A 388 -3.18 -14.25 -10.65
N LEU A 389 -3.26 -15.45 -10.10
CA LEU A 389 -2.35 -16.00 -9.08
C LEU A 389 -1.75 -17.32 -9.63
N PRO A 390 -0.89 -17.26 -10.67
CA PRO A 390 -0.54 -18.43 -11.48
C PRO A 390 0.35 -19.45 -10.75
N HIS A 391 0.98 -19.05 -9.64
CA HIS A 391 1.85 -19.89 -8.83
C HIS A 391 1.25 -20.29 -7.49
N LEU A 392 0.10 -19.73 -7.09
CA LEU A 392 -0.45 -19.95 -5.76
C LEU A 392 -0.91 -21.40 -5.62
N THR A 393 -0.38 -22.10 -4.62
CA THR A 393 -0.60 -23.53 -4.40
C THR A 393 -1.46 -23.84 -3.18
N SER A 394 -1.37 -23.02 -2.13
CA SER A 394 -2.11 -23.21 -0.88
C SER A 394 -2.38 -21.91 -0.13
N LEU A 395 -3.52 -21.87 0.55
CA LEU A 395 -3.90 -20.87 1.55
C LEU A 395 -4.27 -21.63 2.82
N THR A 396 -3.35 -21.69 3.79
CA THR A 396 -3.50 -22.56 4.98
C THR A 396 -3.22 -21.80 6.26
N SER A 397 -4.15 -21.84 7.21
CA SER A 397 -4.00 -21.29 8.56
C SER A 397 -4.23 -22.35 9.63
N SER A 398 -3.52 -22.25 10.76
CA SER A 398 -3.85 -23.00 11.98
C SER A 398 -4.98 -22.36 12.81
N VAL A 399 -5.33 -21.11 12.53
CA VAL A 399 -6.33 -20.32 13.28
C VAL A 399 -7.50 -19.98 12.35
N ASP A 400 -7.38 -18.92 11.57
CA ASP A 400 -8.42 -18.43 10.66
C ASP A 400 -7.82 -18.22 9.26
N ALA A 401 -8.42 -18.77 8.21
CA ALA A 401 -8.04 -18.51 6.82
C ALA A 401 -9.17 -17.75 6.11
N VAL A 402 -8.98 -16.45 5.89
CA VAL A 402 -9.92 -15.58 5.21
C VAL A 402 -9.43 -15.33 3.79
N VAL A 403 -10.24 -15.74 2.82
CA VAL A 403 -10.04 -15.46 1.40
C VAL A 403 -11.25 -14.69 0.93
N LEU A 404 -11.11 -13.37 0.78
CA LEU A 404 -12.20 -12.46 0.52
C LEU A 404 -11.99 -11.72 -0.80
N PHE A 405 -12.96 -11.88 -1.69
CA PHE A 405 -13.08 -11.11 -2.93
C PHE A 405 -14.45 -10.44 -2.90
N SER A 406 -14.50 -9.15 -2.55
CA SER A 406 -15.75 -8.39 -2.43
C SER A 406 -15.70 -7.07 -3.20
N GLY A 407 -16.84 -6.50 -3.60
CA GLY A 407 -16.91 -5.12 -4.11
C GLY A 407 -16.16 -4.82 -5.43
N ASN A 408 -15.47 -5.79 -6.02
CA ASN A 408 -14.70 -5.61 -7.26
C ASN A 408 -15.63 -5.61 -8.49
N LEU A 409 -16.36 -4.51 -8.69
CA LEU A 409 -17.48 -4.41 -9.63
C LEU A 409 -17.13 -4.73 -11.08
N ALA A 410 -15.89 -4.46 -11.53
CA ALA A 410 -15.43 -4.75 -12.89
C ALA A 410 -14.72 -6.11 -13.05
N LEU A 411 -14.51 -6.87 -11.98
CA LEU A 411 -13.74 -8.11 -11.99
C LEU A 411 -14.47 -9.15 -12.83
N GLN A 412 -13.85 -9.60 -13.91
CA GLN A 412 -14.43 -10.53 -14.88
C GLN A 412 -13.85 -11.94 -14.78
N HIS A 413 -12.60 -12.05 -14.35
CA HIS A 413 -11.84 -13.29 -14.29
C HIS A 413 -10.97 -13.34 -13.05
N LEU A 414 -11.12 -14.42 -12.27
CA LEU A 414 -10.26 -14.77 -11.15
C LEU A 414 -9.63 -16.13 -11.43
N SER A 415 -8.29 -16.21 -11.37
CA SER A 415 -7.54 -17.40 -11.74
C SER A 415 -6.46 -17.75 -10.72
N ALA A 416 -6.46 -19.00 -10.25
CA ALA A 416 -5.39 -19.57 -9.43
C ALA A 416 -5.19 -21.04 -9.84
N PRO A 417 -4.58 -21.31 -11.01
CA PRO A 417 -4.61 -22.62 -11.66
C PRO A 417 -3.87 -23.72 -10.89
N LYS A 418 -2.94 -23.35 -10.01
CA LYS A 418 -2.17 -24.29 -9.18
C LYS A 418 -2.71 -24.41 -7.75
N LEU A 419 -3.76 -23.68 -7.40
CA LEU A 419 -4.30 -23.68 -6.04
C LEU A 419 -4.94 -25.03 -5.76
N THR A 420 -4.40 -25.75 -4.77
CA THR A 420 -4.83 -27.11 -4.40
C THR A 420 -5.66 -27.15 -3.12
N THR A 421 -5.36 -26.24 -2.20
CA THR A 421 -5.88 -26.26 -0.82
C THR A 421 -6.21 -24.86 -0.34
N ILE A 422 -7.42 -24.71 0.20
CA ILE A 422 -7.79 -23.60 1.08
C ILE A 422 -8.26 -24.23 2.38
N ALA A 423 -7.56 -23.98 3.47
CA ALA A 423 -7.89 -24.55 4.78
C ALA A 423 -7.65 -23.56 5.90
N GLY A 424 -8.61 -23.48 6.83
CA GLY A 424 -8.46 -22.73 8.06
C GLY A 424 -8.51 -23.65 9.28
N GLY A 425 -8.03 -23.18 10.42
CA GLY A 425 -8.20 -23.90 11.67
C GLY A 425 -9.65 -23.86 12.14
N GLU A 426 -9.95 -24.59 13.22
CA GLU A 426 -11.20 -24.44 13.99
C GLU A 426 -11.23 -23.13 14.81
N GLY A 427 -10.50 -22.10 14.35
CA GLY A 427 -10.32 -20.83 15.02
C GLY A 427 -11.60 -19.99 15.06
N ASN A 428 -11.68 -19.21 16.13
CA ASN A 428 -12.67 -18.18 16.47
C ASN A 428 -14.05 -18.25 15.75
N PRO A 429 -15.14 -18.64 16.45
CA PRO A 429 -16.49 -18.64 15.87
C PRO A 429 -16.99 -17.24 15.44
N ASN A 430 -16.31 -16.16 15.85
CA ASN A 430 -16.64 -14.78 15.47
C ASN A 430 -15.90 -14.29 14.21
N ALA A 431 -14.90 -15.03 13.73
CA ALA A 431 -14.13 -14.68 12.52
C ALA A 431 -13.87 -15.96 11.71
N PRO A 432 -14.93 -16.61 11.20
CA PRO A 432 -14.79 -17.90 10.57
C PRO A 432 -13.89 -17.77 9.34
N SER A 433 -12.96 -18.72 9.22
CA SER A 433 -12.29 -18.99 7.95
C SER A 433 -13.34 -19.07 6.84
N VAL A 434 -13.09 -18.46 5.69
CA VAL A 434 -14.11 -18.36 4.63
C VAL A 434 -13.45 -18.14 3.27
N LEU A 435 -13.97 -18.80 2.24
CA LEU A 435 -13.82 -18.37 0.86
C LEU A 435 -15.07 -17.58 0.48
N ASN A 436 -14.94 -16.25 0.48
CA ASN A 436 -16.02 -15.31 0.24
C ASN A 436 -15.85 -14.62 -1.11
N MET A 437 -16.83 -14.80 -2.00
CA MET A 437 -16.94 -14.11 -3.29
C MET A 437 -18.31 -13.41 -3.33
N THR A 438 -18.35 -12.14 -2.92
CA THR A 438 -19.58 -11.35 -2.74
C THR A 438 -19.51 -10.06 -3.57
N ASP A 439 -20.65 -9.53 -4.03
CA ASP A 439 -20.68 -8.28 -4.79
C ASP A 439 -19.73 -8.21 -6.01
N LEU A 440 -19.67 -9.31 -6.79
CA LEU A 440 -18.85 -9.41 -8.01
C LEU A 440 -19.72 -9.45 -9.30
N PRO A 441 -20.50 -8.40 -9.62
CA PRO A 441 -21.52 -8.41 -10.67
C PRO A 441 -20.97 -8.51 -12.10
N SER A 442 -19.65 -8.49 -12.30
CA SER A 442 -19.00 -8.71 -13.60
C SER A 442 -18.33 -10.08 -13.73
N LEU A 443 -18.22 -10.85 -12.63
CA LEU A 443 -17.40 -12.06 -12.59
C LEU A 443 -18.04 -13.18 -13.40
N LYS A 444 -17.38 -13.56 -14.50
CA LYS A 444 -17.87 -14.55 -15.48
C LYS A 444 -17.09 -15.85 -15.46
N LYS A 445 -15.85 -15.84 -14.97
CA LYS A 445 -14.95 -16.99 -15.00
C LYS A 445 -14.18 -17.11 -13.68
N LEU A 446 -14.24 -18.32 -13.12
CA LEU A 446 -13.34 -18.82 -12.09
C LEU A 446 -12.44 -19.89 -12.72
N ASP A 447 -11.17 -19.93 -12.32
CA ASP A 447 -10.20 -20.88 -12.87
C ASP A 447 -9.34 -21.48 -11.74
N PHE A 448 -9.88 -22.51 -11.08
CA PHE A 448 -9.24 -23.26 -9.99
C PHE A 448 -9.12 -24.78 -10.28
N PRO A 449 -8.62 -25.20 -11.47
CA PRO A 449 -8.65 -26.59 -11.92
C PRO A 449 -7.91 -27.59 -11.02
N SER A 450 -7.00 -27.12 -10.17
CA SER A 450 -6.22 -27.96 -9.25
C SER A 450 -6.81 -28.04 -7.85
N LEU A 451 -7.90 -27.32 -7.54
CA LEU A 451 -8.45 -27.23 -6.19
C LEU A 451 -9.12 -28.54 -5.79
N THR A 452 -8.56 -29.22 -4.78
CA THR A 452 -9.04 -30.51 -4.28
C THR A 452 -9.53 -30.48 -2.84
N THR A 453 -9.03 -29.52 -2.05
CA THR A 453 -9.32 -29.39 -0.62
C THR A 453 -9.90 -28.01 -0.36
N LEU A 454 -11.09 -27.98 0.24
CA LEU A 454 -11.75 -26.76 0.69
C LEU A 454 -12.26 -27.00 2.10
N ASP A 455 -11.53 -26.49 3.09
CA ASP A 455 -11.81 -26.66 4.50
C ASP A 455 -12.25 -25.36 5.16
N VAL A 456 -13.04 -24.58 4.42
CA VAL A 456 -13.63 -23.33 4.85
C VAL A 456 -15.04 -23.20 4.26
N PRO A 457 -15.97 -22.50 4.93
CA PRO A 457 -17.19 -22.01 4.34
C PRO A 457 -16.99 -21.40 2.94
N LEU A 458 -17.90 -21.69 2.02
CA LEU A 458 -17.92 -21.17 0.65
C LEU A 458 -19.14 -20.27 0.46
N LEU A 459 -18.89 -18.98 0.24
CA LEU A 459 -19.93 -17.97 -0.01
C LEU A 459 -19.77 -17.44 -1.43
N ILE A 460 -20.81 -17.57 -2.25
CA ILE A 460 -20.84 -17.07 -3.63
C ILE A 460 -22.13 -16.27 -3.84
N THR A 461 -22.01 -14.95 -3.94
CA THR A 461 -23.15 -14.05 -4.03
C THR A 461 -22.99 -12.99 -5.11
N GLN A 462 -24.08 -12.67 -5.83
CA GLN A 462 -24.14 -11.58 -6.81
C GLN A 462 -23.11 -11.66 -7.95
N THR A 463 -22.80 -12.88 -8.43
CA THR A 463 -21.88 -13.09 -9.56
C THR A 463 -22.60 -13.24 -10.91
N GLN A 464 -21.85 -13.26 -12.02
CA GLN A 464 -22.32 -13.63 -13.36
C GLN A 464 -21.83 -15.01 -13.82
N LEU A 465 -21.42 -15.87 -12.87
CA LEU A 465 -20.96 -17.21 -13.16
C LEU A 465 -22.10 -18.05 -13.74
N GLN A 466 -21.82 -18.80 -14.82
CA GLN A 466 -22.80 -19.71 -15.43
C GLN A 466 -22.83 -21.08 -14.77
N ASN A 467 -21.69 -21.51 -14.23
CA ASN A 467 -21.50 -22.76 -13.51
C ASN A 467 -20.41 -22.62 -12.44
N LEU A 468 -20.24 -23.66 -11.64
CA LEU A 468 -19.22 -23.74 -10.57
C LEU A 468 -18.17 -24.83 -10.86
N ASP A 469 -17.84 -25.05 -12.13
CA ASP A 469 -16.94 -26.15 -12.56
C ASP A 469 -15.51 -26.00 -12.02
N ALA A 470 -15.12 -24.79 -11.62
CA ALA A 470 -13.85 -24.52 -10.93
C ALA A 470 -13.70 -25.31 -9.62
N PHE A 471 -14.80 -25.79 -9.03
CA PHE A 471 -14.79 -26.59 -7.80
C PHE A 471 -14.93 -28.11 -8.04
N SER A 472 -14.92 -28.56 -9.29
CA SER A 472 -15.16 -29.98 -9.64
C SER A 472 -14.14 -30.97 -9.06
N GLY A 473 -12.93 -30.51 -8.71
CA GLY A 473 -11.91 -31.31 -8.04
C GLY A 473 -12.10 -31.46 -6.52
N VAL A 474 -12.96 -30.64 -5.90
CA VAL A 474 -13.11 -30.60 -4.44
C VAL A 474 -13.77 -31.89 -3.94
N SER A 475 -13.08 -32.64 -3.08
CA SER A 475 -13.56 -33.95 -2.60
C SER A 475 -13.22 -34.25 -1.14
N MET A 476 -12.48 -33.38 -0.45
CA MET A 476 -12.06 -33.58 0.94
C MET A 476 -12.35 -32.34 1.80
N VAL A 477 -12.76 -32.59 3.04
CA VAL A 477 -12.82 -31.64 4.15
C VAL A 477 -11.96 -32.11 5.29
N ALA A 478 -11.34 -31.16 5.99
CA ALA A 478 -10.54 -31.40 7.18
C ALA A 478 -11.11 -30.65 8.41
N GLY A 479 -12.42 -30.46 8.52
CA GLY A 479 -13.00 -29.66 9.61
C GLY A 479 -14.53 -29.71 9.67
N GLY A 480 -15.10 -29.83 10.86
CA GLY A 480 -16.53 -30.12 11.08
C GLY A 480 -17.50 -28.94 10.89
N ASN A 481 -17.09 -27.79 10.33
CA ASN A 481 -17.87 -26.54 10.34
C ASN A 481 -18.05 -25.89 8.95
N SER A 482 -18.10 -26.69 7.90
CA SER A 482 -18.23 -26.20 6.53
C SER A 482 -19.68 -25.84 6.15
N PHE A 483 -19.85 -24.61 5.66
CA PHE A 483 -21.12 -24.04 5.20
C PHE A 483 -21.03 -23.66 3.72
N LEU A 484 -22.06 -23.98 2.94
CA LEU A 484 -22.20 -23.55 1.55
C LEU A 484 -23.29 -22.48 1.43
N SER A 485 -22.98 -21.33 0.84
CA SER A 485 -23.95 -20.28 0.53
C SER A 485 -23.83 -19.85 -0.92
N ILE A 486 -24.91 -19.98 -1.69
CA ILE A 486 -24.97 -19.58 -3.10
C ILE A 486 -26.23 -18.73 -3.28
N GLN A 487 -26.06 -17.42 -3.44
CA GLN A 487 -27.19 -16.49 -3.42
C GLN A 487 -27.14 -15.46 -4.55
N HIS A 488 -28.30 -15.04 -5.07
CA HIS A 488 -28.40 -13.91 -6.00
C HIS A 488 -27.54 -14.04 -7.29
N ASN A 489 -27.21 -15.26 -7.73
CA ASN A 489 -26.41 -15.47 -8.95
C ASN A 489 -27.33 -15.63 -10.17
N THR A 490 -27.73 -14.49 -10.75
CA THR A 490 -28.75 -14.44 -11.82
C THR A 490 -28.43 -15.23 -13.09
N LYS A 491 -27.15 -15.54 -13.34
CA LYS A 491 -26.69 -16.32 -14.52
C LYS A 491 -26.34 -17.77 -14.21
N LEU A 492 -26.39 -18.18 -12.95
CA LEU A 492 -25.99 -19.51 -12.53
C LEU A 492 -27.00 -20.54 -13.02
N THR A 493 -26.57 -21.40 -13.95
CA THR A 493 -27.41 -22.45 -14.55
C THR A 493 -27.13 -23.84 -13.98
N SER A 494 -25.98 -24.03 -13.33
CA SER A 494 -25.54 -25.32 -12.81
C SER A 494 -24.64 -25.17 -11.59
N VAL A 495 -24.84 -26.03 -10.60
CA VAL A 495 -23.95 -26.23 -9.45
C VAL A 495 -23.27 -27.61 -9.48
N GLU A 496 -23.27 -28.30 -10.63
CA GLU A 496 -22.71 -29.66 -10.79
C GLU A 496 -21.22 -29.75 -10.41
N GLY A 497 -20.46 -28.66 -10.60
CA GLY A 497 -19.08 -28.59 -10.15
C GLY A 497 -18.89 -28.80 -8.64
N LEU A 498 -19.94 -28.68 -7.82
CA LEU A 498 -19.87 -28.97 -6.37
C LEU A 498 -20.32 -30.40 -6.01
N SER A 499 -20.71 -31.23 -6.97
CA SER A 499 -21.27 -32.57 -6.72
C SER A 499 -20.34 -33.48 -5.90
N ASN A 500 -19.03 -33.43 -6.16
CA ASN A 500 -18.03 -34.22 -5.43
C ASN A 500 -17.92 -33.76 -3.97
N ALA A 501 -17.86 -32.44 -3.75
CA ALA A 501 -17.80 -31.85 -2.42
C ALA A 501 -19.03 -32.27 -1.60
N VAL A 502 -20.24 -32.06 -2.11
CA VAL A 502 -21.47 -32.40 -1.38
C VAL A 502 -21.58 -33.91 -1.12
N SER A 503 -21.23 -34.76 -2.09
CA SER A 503 -21.27 -36.22 -1.92
C SER A 503 -20.28 -36.72 -0.85
N ALA A 504 -19.13 -36.05 -0.73
CA ALA A 504 -18.13 -36.34 0.29
C ALA A 504 -18.51 -35.79 1.69
N GLY A 505 -19.65 -35.12 1.82
CA GLY A 505 -20.05 -34.46 3.07
C GLY A 505 -19.21 -33.23 3.38
N VAL A 506 -18.61 -32.60 2.35
CA VAL A 506 -17.82 -31.37 2.50
C VAL A 506 -18.65 -30.23 3.04
N PHE A 507 -19.96 -30.20 2.88
CA PHE A 507 -20.82 -29.17 3.47
C PHE A 507 -21.88 -29.83 4.34
N LEU A 508 -21.94 -29.45 5.62
CA LEU A 508 -22.96 -29.95 6.55
C LEU A 508 -24.26 -29.16 6.44
N ASN A 509 -24.12 -27.87 6.10
CA ASN A 509 -25.22 -26.93 5.93
C ASN A 509 -25.06 -26.20 4.59
N ALA A 510 -26.18 -25.98 3.90
CA ALA A 510 -26.20 -25.25 2.64
C ALA A 510 -27.40 -24.30 2.55
N GLN A 511 -27.18 -23.15 1.93
CA GLN A 511 -28.22 -22.18 1.58
C GLN A 511 -28.08 -21.82 0.09
N ILE A 512 -29.10 -22.14 -0.71
CA ILE A 512 -29.10 -21.89 -2.16
C ILE A 512 -30.38 -21.17 -2.54
N CYS A 513 -30.35 -19.84 -2.63
CA CYS A 513 -31.55 -19.03 -2.86
C CYS A 513 -31.33 -17.93 -3.91
N ASP A 514 -32.41 -17.48 -4.54
CA ASP A 514 -32.40 -16.36 -5.49
C ASP A 514 -31.42 -16.55 -6.67
N ASN A 515 -31.34 -17.78 -7.18
CA ASN A 515 -30.57 -18.14 -8.36
C ASN A 515 -31.55 -18.47 -9.52
N PRO A 516 -32.24 -17.49 -10.12
CA PRO A 516 -33.41 -17.72 -10.99
C PRO A 516 -33.12 -18.52 -12.27
N SER A 517 -31.86 -18.65 -12.66
CA SER A 517 -31.43 -19.46 -13.82
C SER A 517 -31.12 -20.92 -13.45
N LEU A 518 -31.07 -21.27 -12.16
CA LEU A 518 -30.76 -22.60 -11.67
C LEU A 518 -32.04 -23.44 -11.69
N SER A 519 -32.17 -24.34 -12.66
CA SER A 519 -33.42 -25.11 -12.85
C SER A 519 -33.57 -26.32 -11.93
N SER A 520 -32.46 -26.83 -11.38
CA SER A 520 -32.45 -28.05 -10.56
C SER A 520 -31.12 -28.18 -9.80
N LEU A 521 -31.17 -28.82 -8.63
CA LEU A 521 -29.96 -29.29 -7.95
C LEU A 521 -29.52 -30.68 -8.47
N PRO A 522 -28.21 -30.97 -8.50
CA PRO A 522 -27.68 -32.29 -8.77
C PRO A 522 -28.17 -33.34 -7.76
N ALA A 523 -28.24 -34.61 -8.17
CA ALA A 523 -28.69 -35.71 -7.29
C ALA A 523 -27.78 -35.91 -6.06
N SER A 524 -26.51 -35.53 -6.16
CA SER A 524 -25.53 -35.50 -5.05
C SER A 524 -25.97 -34.63 -3.88
N PHE A 525 -26.81 -33.62 -4.12
CA PHE A 525 -27.34 -32.71 -3.09
C PHE A 525 -28.48 -33.33 -2.27
N SER A 526 -28.91 -34.56 -2.57
CA SER A 526 -29.96 -35.26 -1.83
C SER A 526 -29.64 -35.53 -0.35
N ASN A 527 -28.37 -35.44 0.04
CA ASN A 527 -27.94 -35.55 1.45
C ASN A 527 -28.11 -34.24 2.24
N LEU A 528 -28.36 -33.11 1.56
CA LEU A 528 -28.63 -31.84 2.23
C LEU A 528 -30.07 -31.83 2.72
N ASN A 529 -30.25 -31.56 4.01
CA ASN A 529 -31.59 -31.40 4.57
C ASN A 529 -32.15 -30.06 4.10
N ALA A 530 -33.17 -30.09 3.26
CA ALA A 530 -33.94 -28.90 2.94
C ALA A 530 -34.53 -28.32 4.24
N MET A 531 -33.96 -27.23 4.72
CA MET A 531 -34.59 -26.42 5.75
C MET A 531 -35.53 -25.44 5.05
N GLY A 532 -36.80 -25.40 5.45
CA GLY A 532 -37.69 -24.37 4.97
C GLY A 532 -37.12 -23.01 5.38
N VAL A 533 -36.57 -22.26 4.43
CA VAL A 533 -36.11 -20.90 4.67
C VAL A 533 -37.34 -20.09 5.06
N VAL A 534 -37.35 -19.61 6.31
CA VAL A 534 -38.31 -18.61 6.72
C VAL A 534 -37.75 -17.30 6.18
N CYS A 535 -38.17 -16.93 4.96
CA CYS A 535 -37.88 -15.60 4.44
C CYS A 535 -38.36 -14.59 5.49
N ASP A 536 -37.45 -13.76 6.00
CA ASP A 536 -37.88 -12.65 6.83
C ASP A 536 -38.85 -11.82 5.98
N THR A 537 -40.04 -11.57 6.52
CA THR A 537 -41.07 -10.76 5.88
C THR A 537 -40.63 -9.32 5.59
N SER A 538 -39.47 -8.90 6.13
CA SER A 538 -38.83 -7.62 5.84
C SER A 538 -38.03 -7.60 4.52
N ASP A 539 -37.62 -8.76 4.00
CA ASP A 539 -36.95 -8.89 2.71
C ASP A 539 -37.95 -9.19 1.58
N PRO A 540 -37.68 -8.73 0.33
CA PRO A 540 -38.47 -9.15 -0.82
C PRO A 540 -38.51 -10.68 -0.86
N VAL A 541 -39.69 -11.25 -1.13
CA VAL A 541 -39.93 -12.70 -1.12
C VAL A 541 -38.78 -13.43 -1.80
N CYS A 542 -37.89 -14.06 -1.02
CA CYS A 542 -36.81 -14.84 -1.58
C CYS A 542 -37.43 -15.93 -2.44
N ASP A 543 -37.02 -16.03 -3.69
CA ASP A 543 -37.26 -17.22 -4.48
C ASP A 543 -36.27 -18.29 -3.99
N CYS A 544 -36.55 -18.82 -2.80
CA CYS A 544 -35.87 -19.98 -2.24
C CYS A 544 -36.35 -21.22 -2.98
N SER A 545 -35.94 -21.36 -4.24
CA SER A 545 -36.36 -22.45 -5.10
C SER A 545 -35.78 -23.81 -4.64
N PHE A 546 -34.75 -23.83 -3.77
CA PHE A 546 -34.02 -25.04 -3.36
C PHE A 546 -33.56 -25.05 -1.90
#